data_AF-C4A079-F1
#
_entry.id   AF-C4A079-F1
#
_cell.length_a   1.000
_cell.length_b   1.000
_cell.length_c   1.000
_cell.angle_alpha   90.00
_cell.angle_beta   90.00
_cell.angle_gamma   90.00
#
_symmetry.space_group_name_H-M   'P 1'
#
loop_
_entity.id
_entity.type
_entity.pdbx_description
1 polymer ?
#
loop_
_entity_poly.entity_id
_entity_poly.type
_entity_poly.pdbx_seq_one_letter_code
_entity_poly.pdbx_strand_id
1 'polypeptide(L)' 'REICIDEEVKIAVRIAVEKFRYNESQKEYEFPSSLTSVERAFIHRYCQSLGIKTKSRG' A
#
# COMPACT_ATOMS: atom_id res chain seq x y z
N ARG A 1 9.27 11.92 -13.35
CA ARG A 1 9.86 10.56 -13.25
C ARG A 1 8.69 9.58 -13.29
N GLU A 2 8.48 8.90 -14.40
CA GLU A 2 7.46 7.85 -14.48
C GLU A 2 7.90 6.69 -13.58
N ILE A 3 7.04 6.38 -12.62
CA ILE A 3 7.26 5.33 -11.63
C ILE A 3 6.68 4.06 -12.27
N CYS A 4 7.53 3.26 -12.91
CA CYS A 4 7.12 1.99 -13.49
C CYS A 4 7.01 0.95 -12.37
N ILE A 5 5.78 0.66 -11.95
CA ILE A 5 5.46 -0.41 -11.00
C ILE A 5 4.72 -1.47 -11.78
N ASP A 6 5.08 -2.72 -11.51
CA ASP A 6 4.42 -3.87 -12.09
C ASP A 6 2.92 -3.84 -11.79
N GLU A 7 2.09 -4.16 -12.80
CA GLU A 7 0.65 -4.11 -12.64
C GLU A 7 0.16 -5.14 -11.61
N GLU A 8 0.83 -6.28 -11.48
CA GLU A 8 0.53 -7.29 -10.47
C GLU A 8 0.68 -6.71 -9.06
N VAL A 9 1.73 -5.91 -8.84
CA VAL A 9 1.97 -5.24 -7.55
C VAL A 9 0.89 -4.20 -7.28
N LYS A 10 0.47 -3.43 -8.30
CA LYS A 10 -0.63 -2.46 -8.14
C LYS A 10 -1.93 -3.16 -7.77
N ILE A 11 -2.28 -4.25 -8.45
CA ILE A 11 -3.48 -5.04 -8.19
C ILE A 11 -3.43 -5.62 -6.77
N ALA A 12 -2.31 -6.24 -6.38
CA ALA A 12 -2.13 -6.82 -5.06
C ALA A 12 -2.29 -5.79 -3.94
N VAL A 13 -1.68 -4.61 -4.09
CA VAL A 13 -1.80 -3.50 -3.14
C VAL A 13 -3.24 -3.01 -3.03
N ARG A 14 -3.94 -2.82 -4.17
CA ARG A 14 -5.34 -2.37 -4.15
C ARG A 14 -6.22 -3.34 -3.38
N ILE A 15 -6.13 -4.63 -3.69
CA ILE A 15 -6.89 -5.69 -3.03
C ILE A 15 -6.56 -5.73 -1.53
N ALA A 16 -5.28 -5.65 -1.16
CA ALA A 16 -4.85 -5.68 0.24
C ALA A 16 -5.44 -4.51 1.04
N VAL A 17 -5.38 -3.30 0.49
CA VAL A 17 -5.90 -2.08 1.13
C VAL A 17 -7.41 -2.09 1.22
N GLU A 18 -8.12 -2.56 0.19
CA GLU A 18 -9.58 -2.70 0.24
C GLU A 18 -10.00 -3.71 1.32
N LYS A 19 -9.35 -4.88 1.37
CA LYS A 19 -9.59 -5.88 2.42
C LYS A 19 -9.34 -5.29 3.82
N PHE A 20 -8.26 -4.54 3.99
CA PHE A 20 -7.97 -3.84 5.25
C PHE A 20 -9.07 -2.84 5.61
N ARG A 21 -9.54 -2.04 4.64
CA ARG A 21 -10.57 -1.00 4.86
C ARG A 21 -11.91 -1.58 5.33
N TYR A 22 -12.29 -2.75 4.82
CA TYR A 22 -13.55 -3.40 5.20
C TYR A 22 -13.42 -4.32 6.43
N ASN A 23 -12.22 -4.45 7.00
CA ASN A 23 -11.98 -5.26 8.18
C ASN A 23 -11.90 -4.38 9.45
N GLU A 24 -13.03 -4.18 10.13
CA GLU A 24 -13.12 -3.32 11.32
C GLU A 24 -12.26 -3.81 12.51
N SER A 25 -11.96 -5.12 12.54
CA SER A 25 -11.13 -5.75 13.57
C SER A 25 -9.64 -5.48 13.39
N GLN A 26 -9.20 -5.16 12.17
CA GLN A 26 -7.81 -4.93 11.84
C GLN A 26 -7.44 -3.46 11.98
N LYS A 27 -6.52 -3.14 12.90
CA LYS A 27 -6.08 -1.75 13.16
C LYS A 27 -4.86 -1.34 12.36
N GLU A 28 -3.98 -2.30 12.04
CA GLU A 28 -2.78 -2.08 11.24
C GLU A 28 -2.64 -3.20 10.20
N TYR A 29 -2.04 -2.86 9.06
CA TYR A 29 -1.66 -3.78 8.01
C TYR A 29 -0.19 -3.54 7.67
N GLU A 30 0.64 -4.57 7.83
CA GLU A 30 2.06 -4.52 7.52
C GLU A 30 2.30 -5.07 6.12
N PHE A 31 2.95 -4.27 5.27
CA PHE A 31 3.38 -4.70 3.96
C PHE A 31 4.73 -5.42 4.02
N PRO A 32 5.03 -6.33 3.08
CA PRO A 32 6.32 -7.00 3.00
C PRO A 32 7.50 -6.02 2.92
N SER A 33 8.60 -6.33 3.63
CA SER A 33 9.84 -5.54 3.58
C SER A 33 10.56 -5.63 2.24
N SER A 34 10.24 -6.63 1.42
CA SER A 34 10.78 -6.82 0.06
C SER A 34 10.35 -5.75 -0.93
N LEU A 35 9.36 -4.93 -0.60
CA LEU A 35 8.94 -3.82 -1.45
C LEU A 35 10.09 -2.84 -1.68
N THR A 36 10.22 -2.39 -2.91
CA THR A 36 11.11 -1.33 -3.32
C THR A 36 10.60 0.04 -2.84
N SER A 37 11.48 1.04 -2.84
CA SER A 37 11.10 2.42 -2.49
C SER A 37 10.05 3.00 -3.44
N VAL A 38 10.02 2.53 -4.69
CA VAL A 38 9.06 2.91 -5.73
C VAL A 38 7.67 2.36 -5.39
N GLU A 39 7.58 1.08 -5.05
CA GLU A 39 6.32 0.43 -4.67
C GLU A 39 5.77 1.00 -3.36
N ARG A 40 6.64 1.24 -2.36
CA ARG A 40 6.26 1.94 -1.12
C ARG A 40 5.68 3.32 -1.41
N ALA A 41 6.29 4.10 -2.29
CA ALA A 41 5.77 5.42 -2.66
C ALA A 41 4.38 5.35 -3.30
N PHE A 42 4.10 4.32 -4.10
CA PHE A 42 2.76 4.08 -4.65
C PHE A 42 1.75 3.72 -3.56
N ILE A 43 2.09 2.81 -2.65
CA ILE A 43 1.23 2.45 -1.51
C ILE A 43 0.89 3.71 -0.70
N HIS A 44 1.90 4.51 -0.37
CA HIS A 44 1.70 5.76 0.37
C HIS A 44 0.70 6.69 -0.35
N ARG A 45 0.87 6.93 -1.65
CA ARG A 45 -0.05 7.78 -2.44
C ARG A 45 -1.46 7.21 -2.52
N TYR A 46 -1.56 5.90 -2.75
CA TYR A 46 -2.85 5.22 -2.86
C TYR A 46 -3.62 5.27 -1.53
N CYS A 47 -2.99 4.88 -0.42
CA CYS A 47 -3.58 4.99 0.91
C CYS A 47 -3.95 6.43 1.29
N GLN A 48 -3.11 7.41 0.93
CA GLN A 48 -3.41 8.84 1.16
C GLN A 48 -4.68 9.26 0.42
N SER A 49 -4.87 8.83 -0.83
CA SER A 49 -6.10 9.12 -1.59
C SER A 49 -7.37 8.54 -0.97
N LEU A 50 -7.22 7.50 -0.14
CA LEU A 50 -8.30 6.85 0.60
C LEU A 50 -8.47 7.37 2.03
N GLY A 51 -7.65 8.34 2.46
CA GLY A 51 -7.66 8.88 3.83
C GLY A 51 -6.99 7.97 4.87
N ILE A 52 -6.21 6.97 4.44
CA ILE A 52 -5.55 6.00 5.32
C ILE A 52 -4.15 6.50 5.70
N LYS A 53 -3.84 6.47 7.00
CA LYS A 53 -2.50 6.82 7.51
C LYS A 53 -1.49 5.72 7.20
N THR A 54 -0.28 6.12 6.82
CA THR A 54 0.79 5.19 6.45
C THR A 54 2.12 5.61 7.08
N LYS A 55 3.00 4.64 7.36
CA LYS A 55 4.33 4.87 7.94
C LYS A 55 5.30 3.79 7.45
N SER A 56 6.46 4.19 6.94
CA SER A 56 7.58 3.27 6.69
C SER A 56 8.43 3.13 7.96
N ARG A 57 8.90 1.93 8.28
CA ARG A 57 9.68 1.64 9.51
C ARG A 57 11.17 1.34 9.28
N GLY A 58 11.68 1.62 8.08
CA GLY A 58 13.09 1.39 7.72
C GLY A 58 13.27 0.04 7.07
#